data_AF-A0A1H2NZI4-F1
#
_entry.id   AF-A0A1H2NZI4-F1
#
_cell.length_a   1.000
_cell.length_b   1.000
_cell.length_c   1.000
_cell.angle_alpha   90.00
_cell.angle_beta   90.00
_cell.angle_gamma   90.00
#
_symmetry.space_group_name_H-M   'P 1'
#
loop_
_entity.id
_entity.type
_entity.pdbx_description
1 polymer ?
#
loop_
_entity_poly.entity_id
_entity_poly.type
_entity_poly.pdbx_seq_one_letter_code
_entity_poly.pdbx_strand_id
1 'polypeptide(L)'
;MTHVIDQKPSFWTRPRLFVGVCVVVIAGIGGALYTQDSVKSSATLVTTTQQPAAQIMAHKDYLEVEPIASTAPEPDRSLELWALPAGGTPVSLGLLPEDGKGIIGLNPRQQETISQPVELMVSSESKGGSLSKQPTGPTVYQGALAAR
;
A
#
# COMPACT_ATOMS: atom_id res chain seq x y z
N MET A 1 -0.63 45.11 80.08
CA MET A 1 0.37 45.33 79.02
C MET A 1 -0.21 44.72 77.74
N THR A 2 -1.14 45.37 77.03
CA THR A 2 -0.89 46.41 76.00
C THR A 2 0.27 46.06 75.08
N HIS A 3 -0.02 45.56 73.88
CA HIS A 3 0.70 45.72 72.60
C HIS A 3 -0.13 44.88 71.58
N VAL A 4 -0.44 45.26 70.35
CA VAL A 4 -0.06 46.36 69.47
C VAL A 4 -1.16 46.49 68.40
N ILE A 5 -1.30 47.72 67.93
CA ILE A 5 -2.29 48.24 67.00
C ILE A 5 -1.94 47.80 65.56
N ASP A 6 -2.98 47.61 64.74
CA ASP A 6 -3.07 48.05 63.33
C ASP A 6 -2.18 47.41 62.22
N GLN A 7 -2.79 46.88 61.15
CA GLN A 7 -3.22 47.68 59.98
C GLN A 7 -3.94 46.85 58.89
N LYS A 8 -4.83 47.57 58.20
CA LYS A 8 -5.81 47.18 57.15
C LYS A 8 -5.19 46.81 55.78
N PRO A 9 -5.98 46.45 54.74
CA PRO A 9 -5.69 45.39 53.78
C PRO A 9 -4.98 45.89 52.51
N SER A 10 -4.37 44.98 51.75
CA SER A 10 -3.91 45.29 50.39
C SER A 10 -4.50 44.31 49.38
N PHE A 11 -5.54 44.82 48.74
CA PHE A 11 -6.40 44.30 47.67
C PHE A 11 -5.71 44.41 46.30
N TRP A 12 -4.40 44.21 46.22
CA TRP A 12 -3.65 44.32 44.96
C TRP A 12 -3.50 42.96 44.27
N THR A 13 -4.57 42.64 43.57
CA THR A 13 -4.69 41.80 42.38
C THR A 13 -3.37 41.65 41.60
N ARG A 14 -2.91 40.40 41.45
CA ARG A 14 -2.14 39.97 40.28
C ARG A 14 -2.77 38.68 39.77
N PRO A 15 -3.45 38.66 38.61
CA PRO A 15 -3.88 37.40 38.02
C PRO A 15 -2.63 36.74 37.43
N ARG A 16 -2.12 35.70 38.10
CA ARG A 16 -1.21 34.75 37.46
C ARG A 16 -2.07 33.81 36.62
N LEU A 17 -2.12 34.07 35.32
CA LEU A 17 -2.57 33.13 34.31
C LEU A 17 -1.83 31.80 34.49
N PHE A 18 -2.53 30.75 34.90
CA PHE A 18 -2.15 29.37 34.59
C PHE A 18 -3.25 28.77 33.73
N VAL A 19 -3.13 29.02 32.44
CA VAL A 19 -3.78 28.25 31.38
C VAL A 19 -3.09 26.89 31.33
N GLY A 20 -3.75 25.84 31.83
CA GLY A 20 -3.32 24.45 31.70
C GLY A 20 -4.30 23.69 30.83
N VAL A 21 -4.27 23.96 29.53
CA VAL A 21 -5.20 23.42 28.53
C VAL A 21 -4.90 21.95 28.22
N CYS A 22 -5.93 21.11 28.37
CA CYS A 22 -5.96 19.66 28.12
C CYS A 22 -6.02 19.25 26.62
N VAL A 23 -5.07 19.66 25.76
CA VAL A 23 -5.20 19.40 24.29
C VAL A 23 -4.51 18.14 23.75
N VAL A 24 -3.80 17.34 24.56
CA VAL A 24 -2.96 16.26 24.00
C VAL A 24 -3.73 15.00 23.53
N VAL A 25 -5.01 14.81 23.89
CA VAL A 25 -5.70 13.53 23.61
C VAL A 25 -6.30 13.44 22.19
N ILE A 26 -6.68 14.56 21.55
CA ILE A 26 -7.42 14.50 20.28
C ILE A 26 -6.51 14.21 19.08
N ALA A 27 -5.25 14.64 19.11
CA ALA A 27 -4.32 14.37 18.01
C ALA A 27 -3.93 12.88 17.89
N GLY A 28 -3.85 12.16 19.01
CA GLY A 28 -3.49 10.73 19.02
C GLY A 28 -4.59 9.83 18.46
N ILE A 29 -5.86 10.17 18.71
CA ILE A 29 -7.02 9.39 18.21
C ILE A 29 -7.26 9.68 16.72
N GLY A 30 -7.05 10.92 16.27
CA GLY A 30 -7.18 11.29 14.85
C GLY A 30 -6.14 10.63 13.95
N GLY A 31 -4.89 10.47 14.42
CA GLY A 31 -3.82 9.82 13.67
C GLY A 31 -4.01 8.30 13.52
N ALA A 32 -4.59 7.63 14.53
CA ALA A 32 -4.81 6.18 14.51
C ALA A 32 -5.96 5.73 13.59
N LEU A 33 -6.85 6.66 13.19
CA LEU A 33 -7.97 6.36 12.29
C LEU A 33 -7.66 6.63 10.81
N TYR A 34 -6.48 7.17 10.45
CA TYR A 34 -6.27 7.74 9.12
C TYR A 34 -5.68 6.80 8.06
N THR A 35 -5.15 5.62 8.41
CA THR A 35 -4.64 4.69 7.39
C THR A 35 -4.88 3.24 7.81
N GLN A 36 -6.13 2.78 7.70
CA GLN A 36 -6.37 1.35 7.52
C GLN A 36 -6.10 1.02 6.06
N ASP A 37 -4.86 0.66 5.78
CA ASP A 37 -4.46 0.10 4.51
C ASP A 37 -4.97 -1.34 4.42
N SER A 38 -6.24 -1.45 4.02
CA SER A 38 -6.95 -2.73 3.96
C SER A 38 -6.80 -3.33 2.57
N VAL A 39 -6.33 -4.57 2.50
CA VAL A 39 -6.36 -5.39 1.28
C VAL A 39 -7.79 -5.46 0.75
N LYS A 40 -7.97 -5.07 -0.50
CA LYS A 40 -9.27 -5.09 -1.21
C LYS A 40 -9.49 -6.39 -1.95
N SER A 41 -8.44 -6.90 -2.59
CA SER A 41 -8.46 -8.11 -3.39
C SER A 41 -7.14 -8.86 -3.24
N SER A 42 -7.15 -10.16 -3.52
CA SER A 42 -5.92 -10.96 -3.55
C SER A 42 -5.94 -12.00 -4.66
N ALA A 43 -4.76 -12.38 -5.12
CA ALA A 43 -4.54 -13.45 -6.09
C ALA A 43 -3.41 -14.35 -5.60
N THR A 44 -3.55 -15.66 -5.79
CA THR A 44 -2.42 -16.58 -5.78
C THR A 44 -2.05 -16.86 -7.22
N LEU A 45 -0.84 -16.45 -7.62
CA LEU A 45 -0.30 -16.73 -8.93
C LEU A 45 0.33 -18.12 -8.94
N VAL A 46 0.03 -18.89 -9.98
CA VAL A 46 0.55 -20.23 -10.19
C VAL A 46 1.40 -20.30 -11.45
N THR A 47 2.37 -21.22 -11.48
CA THR A 47 3.18 -21.54 -12.66
C THR A 47 2.36 -22.24 -13.73
N THR A 48 2.94 -22.41 -14.93
CA THR A 48 2.37 -23.24 -16.00
C THR A 48 2.20 -24.72 -15.62
N THR A 49 2.89 -25.17 -14.57
CA THR A 49 2.77 -26.50 -13.96
C THR A 49 1.84 -26.52 -12.74
N GLN A 50 1.04 -25.46 -12.53
CA GLN A 50 0.04 -25.32 -11.46
C GLN A 50 0.63 -25.33 -10.04
N GLN A 51 1.88 -24.89 -9.88
CA GLN A 51 2.51 -24.72 -8.58
C GLN A 51 2.37 -23.27 -8.10
N PRO A 52 2.06 -23.01 -6.81
CA PRO A 52 2.02 -21.65 -6.28
C PRO A 52 3.39 -20.96 -6.41
N ALA A 53 3.40 -19.74 -6.96
CA ALA A 53 4.61 -18.97 -7.22
C ALA A 53 4.67 -17.68 -6.39
N ALA A 54 3.57 -16.93 -6.33
CA ALA A 54 3.50 -15.66 -5.60
C ALA A 54 2.07 -15.37 -5.15
N GLN A 55 1.95 -14.55 -4.11
CA GLN A 55 0.70 -13.92 -3.69
C GLN A 55 0.74 -12.44 -4.04
N ILE A 56 -0.36 -11.95 -4.61
CA ILE A 56 -0.58 -10.53 -4.90
C ILE A 56 -1.71 -10.05 -4.02
N MET A 57 -1.49 -8.97 -3.28
CA MET A 57 -2.47 -8.30 -2.46
C MET A 57 -2.69 -6.89 -3.00
N ALA A 58 -3.92 -6.59 -3.41
CA ALA A 58 -4.27 -5.27 -3.92
C ALA A 58 -4.75 -4.38 -2.77
N HIS A 59 -4.06 -3.26 -2.59
CA HIS A 59 -4.46 -2.16 -1.73
C HIS A 59 -5.10 -1.05 -2.57
N LYS A 60 -5.29 0.14 -2.00
CA LYS A 60 -5.99 1.24 -2.71
C LYS A 60 -5.20 1.75 -3.92
N ASP A 61 -3.91 1.98 -3.73
CA ASP A 61 -3.03 2.70 -4.67
C ASP A 61 -1.75 1.91 -4.97
N TYR A 62 -1.65 0.67 -4.50
CA TYR A 62 -0.52 -0.20 -4.78
C TYR A 62 -0.88 -1.69 -4.72
N LEU A 63 -0.01 -2.53 -5.27
CA LEU A 63 -0.01 -3.97 -5.10
C LEU A 63 1.17 -4.37 -4.23
N GLU A 64 0.92 -5.23 -3.25
CA GLU A 64 1.94 -5.92 -2.50
C GLU A 64 2.18 -7.30 -3.13
N VAL A 65 3.45 -7.62 -3.33
CA VAL A 65 3.93 -8.87 -3.92
C VAL A 65 4.66 -9.65 -2.84
N GLU A 66 4.19 -10.86 -2.57
CA GLU A 66 4.86 -11.81 -1.69
C GLU A 66 5.23 -13.09 -2.47
N PRO A 67 6.52 -13.47 -2.54
CA PRO A 67 6.92 -14.68 -3.22
C PRO A 67 6.58 -15.90 -2.36
N ILE A 68 5.98 -16.93 -2.98
CA ILE A 68 5.75 -18.25 -2.35
C ILE A 68 6.91 -19.18 -2.69
N ALA A 69 7.43 -19.08 -3.92
CA ALA A 69 8.63 -19.78 -4.37
C ALA A 69 9.57 -18.78 -5.05
N SER A 70 10.81 -18.68 -4.58
CA SER A 70 11.81 -17.80 -5.19
C SER A 70 12.25 -18.35 -6.55
N THR A 71 11.85 -17.67 -7.62
CA THR A 71 12.49 -17.78 -8.93
C THR A 71 12.92 -16.38 -9.32
N ALA A 72 14.20 -16.09 -9.14
CA ALA A 72 14.77 -14.85 -9.68
C ALA A 72 14.65 -14.88 -11.21
N PRO A 73 14.31 -13.76 -11.86
CA PRO A 73 14.36 -13.68 -13.31
C PRO A 73 15.77 -13.97 -13.83
N GLU A 74 15.86 -14.44 -15.07
CA GLU A 74 17.14 -14.53 -15.77
C GLU A 74 17.84 -13.14 -15.81
N PRO A 75 19.18 -13.07 -15.82
CA PRO A 75 19.91 -11.79 -15.70
C PRO A 75 19.46 -10.69 -16.67
N ASP A 76 19.12 -11.07 -17.91
CA ASP A 76 18.72 -10.16 -18.99
C ASP A 76 17.19 -10.04 -19.17
N ARG A 77 16.43 -10.52 -18.17
CA ARG A 77 14.97 -10.53 -18.18
C ARG A 77 14.40 -9.76 -16.99
N SER A 78 13.13 -9.39 -17.13
CA SER A 78 12.34 -8.81 -16.05
C SER A 78 10.95 -9.41 -16.07
N LEU A 79 10.40 -9.66 -14.88
CA LEU A 79 9.02 -10.12 -14.78
C LEU A 79 8.10 -8.90 -14.75
N GLU A 80 7.13 -8.86 -15.65
CA GLU A 80 6.13 -7.81 -15.70
C GLU A 80 4.75 -8.38 -15.37
N LEU A 81 4.05 -7.73 -14.45
CA LEU A 81 2.70 -8.06 -14.04
C LEU A 81 1.69 -7.29 -14.90
N TRP A 82 0.67 -7.99 -15.36
CA TRP A 82 -0.38 -7.48 -16.22
C TRP A 82 -1.75 -7.81 -15.64
N ALA A 83 -2.70 -6.89 -15.80
CA ALA A 83 -4.12 -7.18 -15.69
C ALA A 83 -4.68 -7.51 -17.07
N LEU A 84 -5.58 -8.49 -17.14
CA LEU A 84 -6.25 -8.95 -18.34
C LEU A 84 -7.77 -8.74 -18.21
N PRO A 85 -8.29 -7.52 -18.49
CA PRO A 85 -9.73 -7.29 -18.47
C PRO A 85 -10.45 -8.14 -19.50
N ALA A 86 -11.65 -8.63 -19.16
CA ALA A 86 -12.46 -9.43 -20.08
C ALA A 86 -12.75 -8.67 -21.39
N GLY A 87 -12.30 -9.23 -22.52
CA GLY A 87 -12.47 -8.62 -23.85
C GLY A 87 -11.64 -7.34 -24.09
N GLY A 88 -10.76 -6.97 -23.16
CA GLY A 88 -9.88 -5.81 -23.26
C GLY A 88 -8.44 -6.18 -23.66
N THR A 89 -7.61 -5.15 -23.85
CA THR A 89 -6.17 -5.34 -24.03
C THR A 89 -5.48 -5.48 -22.67
N PRO A 90 -4.40 -6.28 -22.57
CA PRO A 90 -3.58 -6.35 -21.36
C PRO A 90 -3.13 -4.95 -20.90
N VAL A 91 -3.18 -4.71 -19.58
CA VAL A 91 -2.72 -3.48 -18.95
C VAL A 91 -1.54 -3.80 -18.06
N SER A 92 -0.38 -3.22 -18.35
CA SER A 92 0.80 -3.33 -17.47
C SER A 92 0.48 -2.73 -16.11
N LEU A 93 0.71 -3.49 -15.05
CA LEU A 93 0.62 -3.06 -13.66
C LEU A 93 2.00 -2.65 -13.14
N GLY A 94 3.07 -3.25 -13.67
CA GLY A 94 4.45 -2.88 -13.38
C GLY A 94 5.37 -4.10 -13.30
N LEU A 95 6.65 -3.84 -13.10
CA LEU A 95 7.64 -4.90 -12.91
C LEU A 95 7.51 -5.50 -11.52
N LEU A 96 7.64 -6.83 -11.43
CA LEU A 96 7.85 -7.48 -10.14
C LEU A 96 9.25 -7.11 -9.61
N PRO A 97 9.40 -6.94 -8.28
CA PRO A 97 10.71 -6.78 -7.65
C PRO A 97 11.65 -7.95 -7.96
N GLU A 98 12.94 -7.70 -8.16
CA GLU A 98 13.91 -8.75 -8.55
C GLU A 98 14.12 -9.82 -7.47
N ASP A 99 13.96 -9.45 -6.20
CA ASP A 99 13.97 -10.36 -5.04
C ASP A 99 12.62 -11.04 -4.78
N GLY A 100 11.61 -10.72 -5.60
CA GLY A 100 10.26 -11.30 -5.56
C GLY A 100 9.32 -10.65 -4.55
N LYS A 101 9.81 -9.84 -3.60
CA LYS A 101 8.98 -9.18 -2.57
C LYS A 101 8.99 -7.67 -2.77
N GLY A 102 7.84 -7.03 -2.68
CA GLY A 102 7.79 -5.57 -2.64
C GLY A 102 6.47 -4.97 -3.09
N ILE A 103 6.52 -3.70 -3.48
CA ILE A 103 5.35 -2.90 -3.78
C ILE A 103 5.41 -2.40 -5.22
N ILE A 104 4.27 -2.47 -5.91
CA ILE A 104 4.04 -1.89 -7.23
C ILE A 104 2.99 -0.78 -7.08
N GLY A 105 3.42 0.49 -7.22
CA GLY A 105 2.50 1.62 -7.18
C GLY A 105 1.55 1.64 -8.39
N LEU A 106 0.30 2.03 -8.16
CA LEU A 106 -0.75 2.05 -9.18
C LEU A 106 -1.19 3.48 -9.48
N ASN A 107 -1.19 3.83 -10.76
CA ASN A 107 -1.86 5.05 -11.24
C ASN A 107 -3.39 4.87 -11.28
N PRO A 108 -4.18 5.95 -11.40
CA PRO A 108 -5.64 5.88 -11.37
C PRO A 108 -6.26 4.93 -12.40
N ARG A 109 -5.70 4.87 -13.62
CA ARG A 109 -6.18 3.95 -14.66
C ARG A 109 -5.95 2.48 -14.29
N GLN A 110 -4.80 2.17 -13.68
CA GLN A 110 -4.52 0.82 -13.20
C GLN A 110 -5.44 0.45 -12.03
N GLN A 111 -5.71 1.39 -11.11
CA GLN A 111 -6.67 1.20 -10.01
C GLN A 111 -8.07 0.87 -10.54
N GLU A 112 -8.55 1.60 -11.56
CA GLU A 112 -9.83 1.32 -12.23
C GLU A 112 -9.83 -0.08 -12.87
N THR A 113 -8.73 -0.45 -13.53
CA THR A 113 -8.58 -1.74 -14.23
C THR A 113 -8.74 -2.93 -13.28
N ILE A 114 -8.22 -2.82 -12.05
CA ILE A 114 -8.26 -3.91 -11.05
C ILE A 114 -9.38 -3.75 -10.02
N SER A 115 -10.27 -2.78 -10.21
CA SER A 115 -11.38 -2.49 -9.28
C SER A 115 -12.45 -3.58 -9.26
N GLN A 116 -12.48 -4.42 -10.30
CA GLN A 116 -13.34 -5.60 -10.43
C GLN A 116 -12.47 -6.85 -10.52
N PRO A 117 -13.04 -8.06 -10.29
CA PRO A 117 -12.32 -9.30 -10.50
C PRO A 117 -11.69 -9.35 -11.90
N VAL A 118 -10.39 -9.60 -11.94
CA VAL A 118 -9.60 -9.57 -13.17
C VAL A 118 -8.55 -10.66 -13.14
N GLU A 119 -8.23 -11.22 -14.30
CA GLU A 119 -7.14 -12.17 -14.42
C GLU A 119 -5.81 -11.42 -14.41
N LEU A 120 -4.87 -11.90 -13.61
CA LEU A 120 -3.49 -11.44 -13.58
C LEU A 120 -2.59 -12.42 -14.31
N MET A 121 -1.61 -11.87 -15.00
CA MET A 121 -0.59 -12.63 -15.72
C MET A 121 0.77 -12.00 -15.48
N VAL A 122 1.80 -12.84 -15.35
CA VAL A 122 3.19 -12.41 -15.34
C VAL A 122 3.89 -12.95 -16.58
N SER A 123 4.56 -12.08 -17.32
CA SER A 123 5.39 -12.45 -18.47
C SER A 123 6.87 -12.19 -18.23
N SER A 124 7.73 -13.00 -18.86
CA SER A 124 9.19 -12.81 -18.84
C SER A 124 9.62 -11.91 -19.99
N GLU A 125 9.70 -10.61 -19.74
CA GLU A 125 10.01 -9.59 -20.72
C GLU A 125 11.53 -9.36 -20.86
N SER A 126 11.94 -8.60 -21.89
CA SER A 126 13.29 -8.03 -21.94
C SER A 126 13.60 -7.23 -20.68
N LYS A 127 14.88 -7.10 -20.32
CA LYS A 127 15.30 -6.27 -19.18
C LYS A 127 14.63 -4.89 -19.21
N GLY A 128 13.97 -4.54 -18.11
CA GLY A 128 13.20 -3.29 -17.98
C GLY A 128 11.73 -3.37 -18.42
N GLY A 129 11.26 -4.54 -18.85
CA GLY A 129 9.87 -4.78 -19.23
C GLY A 129 9.61 -4.67 -20.73
N SER A 130 8.32 -4.68 -21.08
CA SER A 130 7.83 -4.53 -22.43
C SER A 130 7.91 -3.07 -22.91
N LEU A 131 8.56 -2.88 -24.06
CA LEU A 131 8.61 -1.59 -24.75
C LEU A 131 7.31 -1.27 -25.50
N SER A 132 6.57 -2.30 -25.92
CA SER A 132 5.36 -2.16 -26.75
C SER A 132 4.09 -1.89 -25.94
N LYS A 133 4.18 -1.93 -24.59
CA LYS A 133 3.03 -1.91 -23.67
C LYS A 133 2.04 -3.06 -23.89
N GLN A 134 2.53 -4.15 -24.47
CA GLN A 134 1.84 -5.44 -24.57
C GLN A 134 2.78 -6.55 -24.12
N PRO A 135 2.29 -7.66 -23.58
CA PRO A 135 3.14 -8.80 -23.25
C PRO A 135 3.89 -9.29 -24.50
N THR A 136 5.22 -9.37 -24.44
CA THR A 136 6.04 -9.88 -25.56
C THR A 136 6.76 -11.18 -25.20
N GLY A 137 6.94 -11.42 -23.91
CA GLY A 137 7.56 -12.63 -23.37
C GLY A 137 6.60 -13.80 -23.17
N PRO A 138 7.13 -14.99 -22.87
CA PRO A 138 6.30 -16.11 -22.43
C PRO A 138 5.64 -15.80 -21.08
N THR A 139 4.41 -16.25 -20.93
CA THR A 139 3.70 -16.23 -19.65
C THR A 139 4.32 -17.24 -18.68
N VAL A 140 4.68 -16.79 -17.49
CA VAL A 140 5.28 -17.63 -16.45
C VAL A 140 4.32 -17.90 -15.30
N TYR A 141 3.50 -16.92 -14.91
CA TYR A 141 2.53 -17.04 -13.83
C TYR A 141 1.16 -16.49 -14.23
N GLN A 142 0.08 -17.06 -13.66
CA GLN A 142 -1.29 -16.59 -13.83
C GLN A 142 -2.10 -16.78 -12.55
N GLY A 143 -3.14 -15.97 -12.36
CA GLY A 143 -4.10 -16.15 -11.27
C GLY A 143 -5.19 -15.09 -11.27
N ALA A 144 -6.35 -15.40 -10.68
CA ALA A 144 -7.45 -14.46 -10.59
C ALA A 144 -7.27 -13.53 -9.38
N LEU A 145 -7.32 -12.22 -9.61
CA LEU A 145 -7.43 -11.21 -8.56
C LEU A 145 -8.91 -11.00 -8.27
N ALA A 146 -9.33 -11.36 -7.07
CA ALA A 146 -10.71 -11.23 -6.63
C ALA A 146 -10.78 -10.69 -5.21
N ALA A 147 -11.95 -10.13 -4.86
CA ALA A 147 -12.22 -9.71 -3.49
C ALA A 147 -11.97 -10.86 -2.51
N ARG A 148 -11.35 -10.54 -1.38
CA ARG A 148 -11.05 -11.49 -0.32
C ARG A 148 -12.30 -11.85 0.49
#